data_AF-A0A3D2FS57-F1
#
_entry.id   AF-A0A3D2FS57-F1
#
_cell.length_a   1.000
_cell.length_b   1.000
_cell.length_c   1.000
_cell.angle_alpha   90.00
_cell.angle_beta   90.00
_cell.angle_gamma   90.00
#
_symmetry.space_group_name_H-M   'P 1'
#
loop_
_entity.id
_entity.type
_entity.pdbx_description
1 polymer ?
#
loop_
_entity_poly.entity_id
_entity_poly.type
_entity_poly.pdbx_seq_one_letter_code
_entity_poly.pdbx_strand_id
1 'polypeptide(L)'
;KDQSSCTAWNYYASSTSNSAAQAAIAVRNFAQAKLDGYFPLIHCGTSFGHYKETREEIIHHPELRDQVRRIMDRLKMPFVFPEEIVHYSEWIHAMRHRIAERQTLDFSNIVSTVHPACHYHKLVVEDAIYDRELYDGQRTAIVTGLVEALGAKAADYS
;
A
#
# COMPACT_ATOMS: atom_id res chain seq x y z
N LYS A 1 -4.13 17.69 6.80
CA LYS A 1 -4.06 18.45 5.50
C LYS A 1 -2.65 18.54 4.89
N ASP A 2 -1.60 18.06 5.57
CA ASP A 2 -0.22 18.27 5.10
C ASP A 2 0.50 16.96 4.77
N GLN A 3 -0.12 15.98 4.12
CA GLN A 3 0.61 14.78 3.68
C GLN A 3 1.71 15.18 2.69
N SER A 4 2.93 14.67 2.89
CA SER A 4 4.04 14.92 1.97
C SER A 4 4.23 13.74 1.04
N SER A 5 5.18 13.87 0.10
CA SER A 5 5.66 12.72 -0.66
C SER A 5 6.03 11.57 0.27
N CYS A 6 5.82 10.33 -0.18
CA CYS A 6 6.41 9.13 0.40
C CYS A 6 7.91 9.03 0.12
N THR A 7 8.55 10.13 -0.27
CA THR A 7 9.97 10.27 -0.61
C THR A 7 10.44 9.56 -1.87
N ALA A 8 9.59 8.75 -2.51
CA ALA A 8 9.92 7.90 -3.65
C ALA A 8 11.08 6.94 -3.33
N TRP A 9 10.73 5.66 -3.17
CA TRP A 9 11.65 4.58 -2.76
C TRP A 9 13.03 4.67 -3.40
N ASN A 10 13.08 4.77 -4.73
CA ASN A 10 14.33 4.82 -5.48
C ASN A 10 15.18 6.07 -5.16
N TYR A 11 14.57 7.24 -4.96
CA TYR A 11 15.35 8.46 -4.73
C TYR A 11 16.11 8.40 -3.40
N TYR A 12 15.49 7.89 -2.34
CA TYR A 12 16.16 7.82 -1.05
C TYR A 12 17.10 6.62 -0.92
N ALA A 13 16.74 5.47 -1.51
CA ALA A 13 17.59 4.28 -1.51
C ALA A 13 18.81 4.43 -2.42
N SER A 14 18.69 5.09 -3.57
CA SER A 14 19.77 5.16 -4.57
C SER A 14 20.49 6.51 -4.66
N SER A 15 19.81 7.64 -4.37
CA SER A 15 20.37 8.97 -4.64
C SER A 15 20.84 9.70 -3.38
N THR A 16 20.08 9.65 -2.28
CA THR A 16 20.47 10.32 -1.03
C THR A 16 21.07 9.41 0.04
N SER A 17 20.83 8.09 -0.06
CA SER A 17 21.32 7.06 0.87
C SER A 17 21.14 7.41 2.36
N ASN A 18 19.94 7.88 2.73
CA ASN A 18 19.62 8.31 4.09
C ASN A 18 18.34 7.63 4.60
N SER A 19 18.51 6.42 5.13
CA SER A 19 17.42 5.59 5.65
C SER A 19 16.68 6.25 6.82
N ALA A 20 17.38 6.98 7.69
CA ALA A 20 16.75 7.68 8.82
C ALA A 20 15.79 8.79 8.36
N ALA A 21 16.17 9.59 7.37
CA ALA A 21 15.31 10.63 6.81
C ALA A 21 14.11 10.04 6.06
N GLN A 22 14.35 8.99 5.27
CA GLN A 22 13.32 8.24 4.56
C GLN A 22 12.28 7.67 5.54
N ALA A 23 12.76 6.95 6.55
CA ALA A 23 11.93 6.36 7.58
C ALA A 23 11.14 7.42 8.36
N ALA A 24 11.79 8.53 8.75
CA ALA A 24 11.12 9.60 9.47
C ALA A 24 9.99 10.26 8.67
N ILE A 25 10.11 10.39 7.35
CA ILE A 25 9.02 10.94 6.53
C ILE A 25 7.82 9.99 6.48
N ALA A 26 8.05 8.67 6.40
CA ALA A 26 6.97 7.68 6.51
C ALA A 26 6.24 7.80 7.86
N VAL A 27 6.99 7.80 8.98
CA VAL A 27 6.40 7.95 10.33
C VAL A 27 5.65 9.27 10.47
N ARG A 28 6.21 10.35 9.91
CA ARG A 28 5.57 11.66 9.91
C ARG A 28 4.23 11.65 9.16
N ASN A 29 4.13 10.93 8.05
CA ASN A 29 2.88 10.78 7.31
C ASN A 29 1.85 9.94 8.08
N PHE A 30 2.27 8.88 8.79
CA PHE A 30 1.39 8.11 9.69
C PHE A 30 0.92 8.94 10.89
N ALA A 31 1.83 9.70 11.48
CA ALA A 31 1.54 10.62 12.57
C ALA A 31 0.50 11.65 12.17
N GLN A 32 0.62 12.22 10.97
CA GLN A 32 -0.37 13.16 10.45
C GLN A 32 -1.75 12.50 10.24
N ALA A 33 -1.80 11.27 9.71
CA ALA A 33 -3.07 10.55 9.56
C ALA A 33 -3.74 10.33 10.92
N LYS A 34 -2.98 9.92 11.95
CA LYS A 34 -3.47 9.77 13.32
C LYS A 34 -4.00 11.08 13.91
N LEU A 35 -3.25 12.18 13.75
CA LEU A 35 -3.66 13.50 14.23
C LEU A 35 -4.95 14.00 13.57
N ASP A 36 -5.12 13.70 12.28
CA ASP A 36 -6.34 14.02 11.54
C ASP A 36 -7.51 13.04 11.87
N GLY A 37 -7.27 11.98 12.64
CA GLY A 37 -8.28 11.00 13.06
C GLY A 37 -8.56 9.90 12.03
N TYR A 38 -7.63 9.64 11.11
CA TYR A 38 -7.80 8.68 10.00
C TYR A 38 -6.81 7.51 10.07
N PHE A 39 -7.24 6.38 9.51
CA PHE A 39 -6.35 5.27 9.20
C PHE A 39 -5.65 5.53 7.84
N PRO A 40 -4.33 5.32 7.72
CA PRO A 40 -3.59 5.64 6.50
C PRO A 40 -3.77 4.54 5.42
N LEU A 41 -4.80 4.65 4.59
CA LEU A 41 -4.94 3.82 3.38
C LEU A 41 -3.98 4.29 2.29
N ILE A 42 -3.19 3.36 1.74
CA ILE A 42 -2.14 3.68 0.78
C ILE A 42 -2.60 3.40 -0.65
N HIS A 43 -2.64 4.44 -1.49
CA HIS A 43 -3.14 4.33 -2.87
C HIS A 43 -2.08 3.88 -3.89
N CYS A 44 -0.83 4.30 -3.70
CA CYS A 44 0.23 4.07 -4.67
C CYS A 44 1.02 2.80 -4.30
N GLY A 45 1.20 1.88 -5.26
CA GLY A 45 2.02 0.69 -5.07
C GLY A 45 3.43 1.01 -4.57
N THR A 46 4.08 2.06 -5.08
CA THR A 46 5.41 2.49 -4.63
C THR A 46 5.40 2.95 -3.17
N SER A 47 4.42 3.76 -2.77
CA SER A 47 4.28 4.19 -1.38
C SER A 47 4.00 3.01 -0.45
N PHE A 48 3.17 2.07 -0.89
CA PHE A 48 2.82 0.89 -0.13
C PHE A 48 4.03 0.00 0.13
N GLY A 49 4.75 -0.37 -0.93
CA GLY A 49 5.97 -1.16 -0.83
C GLY A 49 7.01 -0.50 0.07
N HIS A 50 7.24 0.80 -0.15
CA HIS A 50 8.15 1.59 0.69
C HIS A 50 7.73 1.59 2.16
N TYR A 51 6.47 1.87 2.46
CA TYR A 51 5.99 1.94 3.84
C TYR A 51 5.98 0.59 4.55
N LYS A 52 5.75 -0.52 3.83
CA LYS A 52 5.94 -1.87 4.38
C LYS A 52 7.40 -2.09 4.77
N GLU A 53 8.34 -1.84 3.85
CA GLU A 53 9.77 -2.02 4.11
C GLU A 53 10.25 -1.14 5.27
N THR A 54 9.92 0.16 5.26
CA THR A 54 10.30 1.08 6.34
C THR A 54 9.74 0.65 7.70
N ARG A 55 8.51 0.14 7.76
CA ARG A 55 7.94 -0.39 9.00
C ARG A 55 8.76 -1.58 9.50
N GLU A 56 9.10 -2.51 8.61
CA GLU A 56 9.95 -3.66 8.93
C GLU A 56 11.35 -3.25 9.39
N GLU A 57 11.98 -2.29 8.70
CA GLU A 57 13.31 -1.77 9.06
C GLU A 57 13.31 -1.16 10.46
N ILE A 58 12.31 -0.35 10.80
CA ILE A 58 12.21 0.30 12.12
C ILE A 58 11.94 -0.72 13.23
N ILE A 59 11.20 -1.80 12.95
CA ILE A 59 10.95 -2.87 13.91
C ILE A 59 12.26 -3.63 14.20
N HIS A 60 13.01 -3.99 13.17
CA HIS A 60 14.16 -4.88 13.28
C HIS A 60 15.49 -4.16 13.59
N HIS A 61 15.62 -2.87 13.28
CA HIS A 61 16.86 -2.11 13.48
C HIS A 61 16.70 -1.04 14.58
N PRO A 62 17.12 -1.33 15.84
CA PRO A 62 16.92 -0.41 16.97
C PRO A 62 17.64 0.93 16.79
N GLU A 63 18.82 0.94 16.18
CA GLU A 63 19.57 2.18 15.95
C GLU A 63 18.84 3.14 15.01
N LEU A 64 18.29 2.61 13.90
CA LEU A 64 17.44 3.37 12.98
C LEU A 64 16.19 3.89 13.70
N ARG A 65 15.53 3.02 14.47
CA ARG A 65 14.34 3.39 15.25
C ARG A 65 14.62 4.55 16.21
N ASP A 66 15.75 4.54 16.90
CA ASP A 66 16.13 5.61 17.81
C ASP A 66 16.45 6.92 17.08
N GLN A 67 17.08 6.85 15.90
CA GLN A 67 17.29 8.01 15.05
C GLN A 67 15.96 8.63 14.61
N VAL A 68 15.03 7.82 14.13
CA VAL A 68 13.69 8.27 13.70
C VAL A 68 12.93 8.88 14.88
N ARG A 69 12.96 8.24 16.06
CA ARG A 69 12.32 8.78 17.27
C ARG A 69 12.83 10.18 17.61
N ARG A 70 14.16 10.37 17.61
CA ARG A 70 14.76 11.71 17.84
C ARG A 70 14.32 12.75 16.81
N ILE A 71 14.15 12.36 15.54
CA ILE A 71 13.64 13.26 14.50
C ILE A 71 12.18 13.63 14.80
N MET A 72 11.34 12.64 15.11
CA MET A 72 9.93 12.87 15.44
C MET A 72 9.74 13.75 16.69
N ASP A 73 10.58 13.59 17.71
CA ASP A 73 10.57 14.43 18.91
C ASP A 73 10.87 15.90 18.57
N ARG A 74 11.84 16.15 17.68
CA ARG A 74 12.15 17.51 17.18
C ARG A 74 10.99 18.12 16.39
N LEU A 75 10.30 17.29 15.61
CA LEU A 75 9.09 17.70 14.87
C LEU A 75 7.86 17.86 15.78
N LYS A 76 7.94 17.44 17.06
CA LYS A 76 6.82 17.39 18.00
C LYS A 76 5.65 16.58 17.48
N MET A 77 5.96 15.49 16.76
CA MET A 77 4.96 14.60 16.17
C MET A 77 5.02 13.22 16.85
N PRO A 78 3.87 12.54 17.00
CA PRO A 78 3.84 11.23 17.64
C PRO A 78 4.60 10.20 16.81
N PHE A 79 5.44 9.39 17.47
CA PHE A 79 6.10 8.25 16.84
C PHE A 79 5.13 7.06 16.81
N VAL A 80 4.41 6.89 15.70
CA VAL A 80 3.30 5.92 15.55
C VAL A 80 3.33 5.25 14.18
N PHE A 81 2.77 4.04 14.13
CA PHE A 81 2.60 3.23 12.93
C PHE A 81 1.19 2.65 12.93
N PRO A 82 0.58 2.43 11.76
CA PRO A 82 -0.58 1.55 11.70
C PRO A 82 -0.14 0.11 12.03
N GLU A 83 -1.07 -0.67 12.59
CA GLU A 83 -0.85 -2.09 12.85
C GLU A 83 -0.53 -2.82 11.54
N GLU A 84 -1.29 -2.50 10.48
CA GLU A 84 -1.08 -3.02 9.13
C GLU A 84 -0.90 -1.90 8.11
N ILE A 85 -0.05 -2.13 7.11
CA ILE A 85 0.07 -1.26 5.95
C ILE A 85 -0.87 -1.79 4.88
N VAL A 86 -1.99 -1.08 4.65
CA VAL A 86 -3.06 -1.53 3.75
C VAL A 86 -3.00 -0.76 2.44
N HIS A 87 -2.91 -1.47 1.31
CA HIS A 87 -3.11 -0.87 0.00
C HIS A 87 -4.62 -0.71 -0.25
N TYR A 88 -5.05 0.42 -0.81
CA TYR A 88 -6.48 0.70 -0.99
C TYR A 88 -7.21 -0.40 -1.80
N SER A 89 -6.51 -1.05 -2.73
CA SER A 89 -7.08 -2.14 -3.54
C SER A 89 -7.40 -3.39 -2.72
N GLU A 90 -6.74 -3.61 -1.58
CA GLU A 90 -7.04 -4.73 -0.67
C GLU A 90 -8.39 -4.51 -0.01
N TRP A 91 -8.64 -3.27 0.45
CA TRP A 91 -9.93 -2.88 0.97
C TRP A 91 -11.02 -2.95 -0.11
N ILE A 92 -10.75 -2.46 -1.32
CA ILE A 92 -11.68 -2.57 -2.45
C ILE A 92 -11.98 -4.02 -2.78
N HIS A 93 -10.96 -4.88 -2.78
CA HIS A 93 -11.12 -6.31 -3.02
C HIS A 93 -12.02 -6.95 -1.96
N ALA A 94 -11.79 -6.67 -0.67
CA ALA A 94 -12.66 -7.16 0.41
C ALA A 94 -14.11 -6.65 0.28
N MET A 95 -14.28 -5.44 -0.26
CA MET A 95 -15.58 -4.78 -0.42
C MET A 95 -16.26 -5.04 -1.77
N ARG A 96 -15.62 -5.80 -2.68
CA ARG A 96 -16.00 -5.91 -4.09
C ARG A 96 -17.47 -6.27 -4.32
N HIS A 97 -18.04 -7.19 -3.54
CA HIS A 97 -19.43 -7.61 -3.69
C HIS A 97 -20.40 -6.48 -3.27
N ARG A 98 -20.10 -5.75 -2.19
CA ARG A 98 -20.88 -4.58 -1.77
C ARG A 98 -20.78 -3.41 -2.76
N ILE A 99 -19.67 -3.31 -3.48
CA ILE A 99 -19.49 -2.36 -4.59
C ILE A 99 -20.37 -2.79 -5.77
N ALA A 100 -20.35 -4.07 -6.14
CA ALA A 100 -21.17 -4.63 -7.21
C ALA A 100 -22.68 -4.49 -6.94
N GLU A 101 -23.14 -4.67 -5.69
CA GLU A 101 -24.53 -4.42 -5.27
C GLU A 101 -25.00 -2.97 -5.53
N ARG A 102 -24.06 -2.01 -5.64
CA ARG A 102 -24.33 -0.59 -5.89
C ARG A 102 -24.01 -0.17 -7.32
N GLN A 103 -23.66 -1.12 -8.17
CA GLN A 103 -23.36 -0.88 -9.58
C GLN A 103 -24.59 -0.31 -10.29
N THR A 104 -24.38 0.79 -11.01
CA THR A 104 -25.44 1.49 -11.79
C THR A 104 -25.27 1.33 -13.28
N LEU A 105 -24.12 0.84 -13.73
CA LEU A 105 -23.74 0.67 -15.13
C LEU A 105 -23.36 -0.78 -15.38
N ASP A 106 -23.85 -1.38 -16.46
CA ASP A 106 -23.49 -2.74 -16.84
C ASP A 106 -22.09 -2.78 -17.49
N PHE A 107 -21.19 -3.61 -16.93
CA PHE A 107 -19.84 -3.82 -17.44
C PHE A 107 -19.65 -5.19 -18.10
N SER A 108 -20.72 -5.96 -18.32
CA SER A 108 -20.68 -7.31 -18.92
C SER A 108 -20.00 -7.38 -20.29
N ASN A 109 -19.99 -6.28 -21.04
CA ASN A 109 -19.36 -6.16 -22.35
C ASN A 109 -17.95 -5.54 -22.31
N ILE A 110 -17.37 -5.33 -21.12
CA ILE A 110 -16.03 -4.77 -20.95
C ILE A 110 -15.02 -5.90 -20.73
N VAL A 111 -13.92 -5.84 -21.48
CA VAL A 111 -12.74 -6.68 -21.28
C VAL A 111 -11.61 -5.80 -20.72
N SER A 112 -11.03 -6.20 -19.60
CA SER A 112 -9.93 -5.50 -18.94
C SER A 112 -8.71 -6.41 -18.81
N THR A 113 -7.52 -5.85 -18.97
CA THR A 113 -6.26 -6.49 -18.59
C THR A 113 -5.74 -5.85 -17.31
N VAL A 114 -5.24 -6.67 -16.38
CA VAL A 114 -4.80 -6.19 -15.07
C VAL A 114 -3.30 -5.97 -15.08
N HIS A 115 -2.85 -4.73 -14.83
CA HIS A 115 -1.45 -4.42 -14.58
C HIS A 115 -1.19 -4.39 -13.06
N PRO A 116 -0.74 -5.49 -12.44
CA PRO A 116 -0.42 -5.48 -11.02
C PRO A 116 0.85 -4.65 -10.78
N ALA A 117 0.80 -3.72 -9.84
CA ALA A 117 1.95 -2.91 -9.50
C ALA A 117 3.06 -3.78 -8.89
N CYS A 118 4.28 -3.71 -9.42
CA CYS A 118 5.43 -4.49 -8.90
C CYS A 118 5.62 -4.31 -7.38
N HIS A 119 5.55 -3.06 -6.90
CA HIS A 119 5.73 -2.74 -5.48
C HIS A 119 4.58 -3.19 -4.57
N TYR A 120 3.47 -3.67 -5.13
CA TYR A 120 2.41 -4.30 -4.36
C TYR A 120 2.79 -5.74 -3.95
N HIS A 121 3.31 -6.53 -4.87
CA HIS A 121 3.40 -7.98 -4.68
C HIS A 121 4.80 -8.59 -4.77
N LYS A 122 5.83 -7.83 -5.18
CA LYS A 122 7.20 -8.35 -5.34
C LYS A 122 8.10 -8.08 -4.15
N LEU A 123 7.75 -7.12 -3.30
CA LEU A 123 8.60 -6.74 -2.15
C LEU A 123 8.35 -7.64 -0.93
N VAL A 124 7.08 -7.90 -0.62
CA VAL A 124 6.67 -8.83 0.43
C VAL A 124 5.59 -9.71 -0.18
N VAL A 125 6.04 -10.80 -0.81
CA VAL A 125 5.17 -11.67 -1.62
C VAL A 125 4.09 -12.32 -0.76
N GLU A 126 4.46 -12.71 0.46
CA GLU A 126 3.62 -13.43 1.42
C GLU A 126 2.42 -12.59 1.90
N ASP A 127 2.50 -11.28 1.74
CA ASP A 127 1.53 -10.32 2.27
C ASP A 127 0.68 -9.68 1.16
N ALA A 128 0.76 -10.21 -0.06
CA ALA A 128 -0.13 -9.88 -1.16
C ALA A 128 -1.37 -10.78 -1.15
N ILE A 129 -2.52 -10.27 -1.58
CA ILE A 129 -3.75 -11.05 -1.63
C ILE A 129 -3.78 -11.90 -2.90
N TYR A 130 -3.79 -13.21 -2.69
CA TYR A 130 -4.03 -14.24 -3.70
C TYR A 130 -5.36 -14.93 -3.43
N ASP A 131 -5.97 -15.46 -4.47
CA ASP A 131 -7.24 -16.18 -4.37
C ASP A 131 -7.12 -17.45 -5.23
N ARG A 132 -7.42 -18.62 -4.67
CA ARG A 132 -7.32 -19.89 -5.40
C ARG A 132 -8.38 -20.01 -6.49
N GLU A 133 -9.52 -19.37 -6.30
CA GLU A 133 -10.60 -19.35 -7.28
C GLU A 133 -10.23 -18.44 -8.47
N LEU A 134 -9.28 -17.52 -8.28
CA LEU A 134 -8.78 -16.59 -9.30
C LEU A 134 -7.35 -16.95 -9.72
N TYR A 135 -7.18 -17.46 -10.94
CA TYR A 135 -5.87 -17.86 -11.48
C TYR A 135 -5.11 -18.89 -10.63
N ASP A 136 -5.80 -19.78 -9.92
CA ASP A 136 -5.18 -20.82 -9.06
C ASP A 136 -4.20 -20.22 -8.02
N GLY A 137 -4.44 -18.97 -7.58
CA GLY A 137 -3.57 -18.26 -6.65
C GLY A 137 -2.19 -17.88 -7.21
N GLN A 138 -1.97 -17.98 -8.53
CA GLN A 138 -0.68 -17.65 -9.15
C GLN A 138 -0.50 -16.15 -9.38
N ARG A 139 -1.58 -15.37 -9.30
CA ARG A 139 -1.60 -13.92 -9.52
C ARG A 139 -2.37 -13.23 -8.41
N THR A 140 -2.06 -11.95 -8.20
CA THR A 140 -2.75 -11.15 -7.18
C THR A 140 -4.22 -10.96 -7.53
N ALA A 141 -5.09 -11.17 -6.55
CA ALA A 141 -6.54 -11.14 -6.72
C ALA A 141 -7.16 -9.73 -6.59
N ILE A 142 -6.40 -8.75 -6.07
CA ILE A 142 -6.92 -7.45 -5.66
C ILE A 142 -7.69 -6.68 -6.75
N VAL A 143 -7.25 -6.76 -8.01
CA VAL A 143 -7.91 -6.07 -9.13
C VAL A 143 -8.82 -7.02 -9.90
N THR A 144 -8.34 -8.23 -10.22
CA THR A 144 -9.14 -9.23 -10.95
C THR A 144 -10.44 -9.55 -10.26
N GLY A 145 -10.42 -9.76 -8.93
CA GLY A 145 -11.63 -10.06 -8.17
C GLY A 145 -12.65 -8.91 -8.25
N LEU A 146 -12.21 -7.66 -8.31
CA LEU A 146 -13.11 -6.52 -8.52
C LEU A 146 -13.71 -6.54 -9.94
N VAL A 147 -12.88 -6.77 -10.96
CA VAL A 147 -13.31 -6.82 -12.37
C VAL A 147 -14.40 -7.87 -12.55
N GLU A 148 -14.18 -9.08 -12.05
CA GLU A 148 -15.17 -10.17 -12.13
C GLU A 148 -16.42 -9.91 -11.28
N ALA A 149 -16.26 -9.35 -10.08
CA ALA A 149 -17.40 -8.99 -9.23
C ALA A 149 -18.32 -7.95 -9.88
N LEU A 150 -17.77 -7.06 -10.73
CA LEU A 150 -18.52 -6.08 -11.51
C LEU A 150 -19.09 -6.65 -12.83
N GLY A 151 -18.93 -7.96 -13.08
CA GLY A 151 -19.41 -8.65 -14.28
C GLY A 151 -18.55 -8.47 -15.53
N ALA A 152 -17.43 -7.74 -15.45
CA ALA A 152 -16.51 -7.57 -16.56
C ALA A 152 -15.58 -8.78 -16.71
N LYS A 153 -14.98 -8.93 -17.90
CA LYS A 153 -14.03 -10.01 -18.17
C LYS A 153 -12.59 -9.54 -17.89
N ALA A 154 -11.91 -10.21 -16.95
CA ALA A 154 -10.47 -10.09 -16.80
C ALA A 154 -9.75 -10.97 -17.85
N ALA A 155 -9.12 -10.35 -18.84
CA ALA A 155 -8.37 -11.06 -19.88
C ALA A 155 -6.90 -11.24 -19.48
N ASP A 156 -6.35 -12.37 -19.91
CA ASP A 156 -4.92 -12.62 -19.89
C ASP A 156 -4.22 -11.86 -21.01
N TYR A 157 -2.99 -11.44 -20.72
CA TYR A 157 -2.07 -10.89 -21.71
C TYR A 157 -0.65 -11.33 -21.37
N SER A 158 0.19 -11.40 -22.41
CA SER A 158 1.59 -11.82 -22.37
C SER A 158 2.49 -10.70 -22.86
#